data_AF-A0ABD0AJW8-F1
#
_entry.id   AF-A0ABD0AJW8-F1
#
_cell.length_a   1.000
_cell.length_b   1.000
_cell.length_c   1.000
_cell.angle_alpha   90.00
_cell.angle_beta   90.00
_cell.angle_gamma   90.00
#
_symmetry.space_group_name_H-M   'P 1'
#
loop_
_entity.id
_entity.type
_entity.pdbx_description
1 polymer ?
#
loop_
_entity_poly.entity_id
_entity_poly.type
_entity_poly.pdbx_seq_one_letter_code
_entity_poly.pdbx_strand_id
1 'polypeptide(L)'
;MSRNNGQSVVTKAYRQILTESTTATVTGLMTHEDAVQAAMYRVVDKGLPTTLIDKAGHKWRIEGYTRMVVNTTVNRAFNEVRLQRMKDFDMHLALMSSHPNSRPACAPIQGHVVNLVSPSDPDFDPHYDSIFNHGYGEPSGTQGINCRHILFPYEPGVSENHQPQYDPR
;
A
#
# COMPACT_ATOMS: atom_id res chain seq x y z
N MET A 1 -2.96 3.76 -11.99
CA MET A 1 -2.06 4.01 -13.14
C MET A 1 -1.17 5.23 -12.87
N SER A 2 0.15 5.08 -12.91
CA SER A 2 1.11 6.16 -12.57
C SER A 2 1.16 7.25 -13.66
N ARG A 3 0.67 8.46 -13.35
CA ARG A 3 0.49 9.60 -14.27
C ARG A 3 1.77 10.42 -14.53
N ASN A 4 2.92 9.76 -14.71
CA ASN A 4 4.22 10.42 -14.79
C ASN A 4 4.75 10.61 -16.23
N ASN A 5 3.98 11.21 -17.15
CA ASN A 5 4.43 11.47 -18.53
C ASN A 5 5.53 12.53 -18.59
N GLY A 6 6.79 12.09 -18.56
CA GLY A 6 7.94 12.77 -19.16
C GLY A 6 8.65 11.75 -20.03
N GLN A 7 8.55 11.87 -21.35
CA GLN A 7 9.10 10.93 -22.34
C GLN A 7 10.63 11.05 -22.49
N SER A 8 11.38 10.98 -21.38
CA SER A 8 12.83 10.81 -21.44
C SER A 8 13.17 9.31 -21.43
N VAL A 9 14.21 8.92 -22.17
CA VAL A 9 14.79 7.56 -22.13
C VAL A 9 15.08 7.14 -20.68
N VAL A 10 15.51 8.10 -19.86
CA VAL A 10 15.73 7.96 -18.42
C VAL A 10 14.45 7.53 -17.68
N THR A 11 13.32 8.21 -17.92
CA THR A 11 12.04 7.87 -17.28
C THR A 11 11.54 6.47 -17.67
N LYS A 12 11.74 6.07 -18.93
CA LYS A 12 11.35 4.73 -19.40
C LYS A 12 12.19 3.64 -18.74
N ALA A 13 13.52 3.82 -18.71
CA ALA A 13 14.44 2.90 -18.05
C ALA A 13 14.11 2.76 -16.56
N TYR A 14 13.76 3.85 -15.88
CA TYR A 14 13.31 3.82 -14.49
C TYR A 14 12.03 3.05 -14.28
N ARG A 15 10.99 3.32 -15.08
CA ARG A 15 9.73 2.59 -14.98
C ARG A 15 9.93 1.09 -15.18
N GLN A 16 10.74 0.72 -16.17
CA GLN A 16 11.05 -0.68 -16.44
C GLN A 16 11.69 -1.36 -15.21
N ILE A 17 12.72 -0.75 -14.63
CA ILE A 17 13.38 -1.29 -13.43
C ILE A 17 12.37 -1.46 -12.28
N LEU A 18 11.51 -0.47 -12.06
CA LEU A 18 10.49 -0.55 -11.00
C LEU A 18 9.46 -1.65 -11.27
N THR A 19 9.02 -1.80 -12.51
CA THR A 19 8.10 -2.87 -12.93
C THR A 19 8.72 -4.24 -12.70
N GLU A 20 9.94 -4.47 -13.18
CA GLU A 20 10.66 -5.75 -13.02
C GLU A 20 10.83 -6.13 -11.54
N SER A 21 11.23 -5.15 -10.71
CA SER A 21 11.44 -5.37 -9.27
C SER A 21 10.14 -5.67 -8.53
N THR A 22 9.07 -4.96 -8.89
CA THR A 22 7.73 -5.21 -8.36
C THR A 22 7.25 -6.61 -8.75
N THR A 23 7.39 -7.00 -10.01
CA THR A 23 7.01 -8.33 -10.50
C THR A 23 7.78 -9.43 -9.78
N ALA A 24 9.10 -9.28 -9.59
CA ALA A 24 9.90 -10.24 -8.82
C ALA A 24 9.41 -10.40 -7.38
N THR A 25 8.98 -9.30 -6.74
CA THR A 25 8.46 -9.36 -5.36
C THR A 25 7.09 -10.03 -5.31
N VAL A 26 6.15 -9.66 -6.20
CA VAL A 26 4.80 -10.23 -6.23
C VAL A 26 4.82 -11.73 -6.55
N THR A 27 5.76 -12.17 -7.38
CA THR A 27 5.93 -13.61 -7.73
C THR A 27 6.73 -14.41 -6.71
N GLY A 28 7.23 -13.78 -5.63
CA GLY A 28 8.02 -14.43 -4.60
C GLY A 28 9.46 -14.76 -5.02
N LEU A 29 9.94 -14.24 -6.15
CA LEU A 29 11.32 -14.42 -6.60
C LEU A 29 12.33 -13.62 -5.76
N MET A 30 11.90 -12.54 -5.11
CA MET A 30 12.72 -11.66 -4.29
C MET A 30 11.96 -11.17 -3.07
N THR A 31 12.67 -10.90 -1.97
CA THR A 31 12.11 -10.11 -0.88
C THR A 31 11.94 -8.65 -1.32
N HIS A 32 11.12 -7.89 -0.61
CA HIS A 32 10.98 -6.45 -0.86
C HIS A 32 12.32 -5.71 -0.82
N GLU A 33 13.18 -6.07 0.13
CA GLU A 33 14.48 -5.41 0.32
C GLU A 33 15.43 -5.74 -0.82
N ASP A 34 15.51 -7.02 -1.22
CA ASP A 34 16.30 -7.46 -2.36
C ASP A 34 15.82 -6.80 -3.67
N ALA A 35 14.51 -6.68 -3.86
CA ALA A 35 13.93 -6.06 -5.04
C ALA A 35 14.29 -4.57 -5.14
N VAL A 36 14.26 -3.84 -4.01
CA VAL A 36 14.69 -2.44 -3.95
C VAL A 36 16.19 -2.33 -4.18
N GLN A 37 17.00 -3.18 -3.57
CA GLN A 37 18.46 -3.16 -3.72
C GLN A 37 18.88 -3.49 -5.16
N ALA A 38 18.30 -4.52 -5.77
CA ALA A 38 18.54 -4.89 -7.15
C ALA A 38 18.09 -3.80 -8.13
N ALA A 39 16.96 -3.13 -7.85
CA ALA A 39 16.54 -1.95 -8.60
C ALA A 39 17.60 -0.85 -8.55
N MET A 40 18.13 -0.56 -7.36
CA MET A 40 19.13 0.48 -7.16
C MET A 40 20.44 0.20 -7.88
N TYR A 41 20.94 -1.04 -7.85
CA TYR A 41 22.14 -1.40 -8.63
C TYR A 41 21.93 -1.19 -10.12
N ARG A 42 20.79 -1.63 -10.67
CA ARG A 42 20.45 -1.41 -12.09
C ARG A 42 20.38 0.08 -12.48
N VAL A 43 19.97 0.93 -11.55
CA VAL A 43 19.92 2.38 -11.75
C VAL A 43 21.34 2.96 -11.85
N VAL A 44 22.23 2.55 -10.94
CA VAL A 44 23.63 2.98 -10.91
C VAL A 44 24.39 2.48 -12.14
N ASP A 45 24.25 1.19 -12.47
CA ASP A 45 24.95 0.57 -13.61
C ASP A 45 24.58 1.22 -14.95
N LYS A 46 23.34 1.69 -15.08
CA LYS A 46 22.86 2.42 -16.27
C LYS A 46 23.23 3.91 -16.27
N GLY A 47 23.96 4.39 -15.26
CA GLY A 47 24.36 5.80 -15.14
C GLY A 47 23.17 6.75 -14.99
N LEU A 48 22.03 6.27 -14.47
CA LEU A 48 20.83 7.09 -14.39
C LEU A 48 20.92 8.07 -13.19
N PRO A 49 20.29 9.25 -13.27
CA PRO A 49 20.39 10.27 -12.21
C PRO A 49 19.83 9.79 -10.87
N THR A 50 20.61 9.86 -9.80
CA THR A 50 20.20 9.42 -8.44
C THR A 50 19.15 10.33 -7.78
N THR A 51 18.81 11.44 -8.42
CA THR A 51 17.76 12.38 -8.00
C THR A 51 16.69 12.47 -9.09
N LEU A 52 15.42 12.34 -8.68
CA LEU A 52 14.26 12.61 -9.53
C LEU A 52 13.61 13.90 -9.10
N ILE A 53 13.06 14.64 -10.04
CA ILE A 53 12.19 15.79 -9.76
C ILE A 53 10.79 15.40 -10.21
N ASP A 54 9.82 15.39 -9.29
CA ASP A 54 8.44 15.14 -9.65
C ASP A 54 7.82 16.38 -10.35
N LYS A 55 6.59 16.24 -10.87
CA LYS A 55 5.89 17.34 -11.53
C LYS A 55 5.57 18.52 -10.60
N ALA A 56 5.54 18.30 -9.30
CA ALA A 56 5.34 19.34 -8.29
C ALA A 56 6.66 20.04 -7.91
N GLY A 57 7.79 19.68 -8.54
CA GLY A 57 9.11 20.24 -8.28
C GLY A 57 9.82 19.64 -7.07
N HIS A 58 9.27 18.60 -6.44
CA HIS A 58 9.93 17.97 -5.31
C HIS A 58 11.11 17.13 -5.78
N LYS A 59 12.24 17.29 -5.09
CA LYS A 59 13.44 16.49 -5.29
C LYS A 59 13.34 15.22 -4.47
N TRP A 60 13.31 14.09 -5.16
CA TRP A 60 13.27 12.76 -4.58
C TRP A 60 14.63 12.09 -4.72
N ARG A 61 15.16 11.59 -3.61
CA ARG A 61 16.21 10.56 -3.66
C ARG A 61 15.60 9.33 -4.32
N ILE A 62 16.29 8.79 -5.32
CA ILE A 62 15.70 7.73 -6.12
C ILE A 62 15.48 6.43 -5.35
N GLU A 63 16.33 6.18 -4.35
CA GLU A 63 16.18 5.08 -3.41
C GLU A 63 14.85 5.18 -2.66
N GLY A 64 14.54 6.37 -2.11
CA GLY A 64 13.29 6.62 -1.40
C GLY A 64 12.08 6.48 -2.33
N TYR A 65 12.19 7.00 -3.56
CA TYR A 65 11.14 6.85 -4.57
C TYR A 65 10.92 5.39 -4.98
N THR A 66 12.00 4.65 -5.24
CA THR A 66 11.99 3.23 -5.63
C THR A 66 11.37 2.39 -4.54
N ARG A 67 11.83 2.54 -3.29
CA ARG A 67 11.28 1.85 -2.13
C ARG A 67 9.80 2.14 -1.97
N MET A 68 9.38 3.40 -2.10
CA MET A 68 7.97 3.79 -2.01
C MET A 68 7.14 3.11 -3.10
N VAL A 69 7.59 3.12 -4.36
CA VAL A 69 6.83 2.54 -5.49
C VAL A 69 6.72 1.03 -5.35
N VAL A 70 7.83 0.34 -5.08
CA VAL A 70 7.83 -1.12 -4.91
C VAL A 70 6.93 -1.52 -3.75
N ASN A 71 7.12 -0.94 -2.55
CA ASN A 71 6.31 -1.29 -1.38
C ASN A 71 4.82 -1.01 -1.59
N THR A 72 4.49 0.15 -2.15
CA THR A 72 3.08 0.51 -2.42
C THR A 72 2.45 -0.46 -3.41
N THR A 73 3.17 -0.82 -4.47
CA THR A 73 2.58 -1.63 -5.55
C THR A 73 2.40 -3.07 -5.10
N VAL A 74 3.39 -3.61 -4.37
CA VAL A 74 3.30 -4.96 -3.82
C VAL A 74 2.21 -5.04 -2.74
N ASN A 75 2.15 -4.09 -1.79
CA ASN A 75 1.10 -4.06 -0.78
C ASN A 75 -0.29 -3.98 -1.42
N ARG A 76 -0.46 -3.15 -2.46
CA ARG A 76 -1.72 -3.06 -3.20
C ARG A 76 -2.09 -4.38 -3.86
N ALA A 77 -1.15 -5.05 -4.53
CA ALA A 77 -1.42 -6.33 -5.17
C ALA A 77 -1.86 -7.40 -4.15
N PHE A 78 -1.16 -7.51 -3.01
CA PHE A 78 -1.54 -8.46 -1.96
C PHE A 78 -2.90 -8.12 -1.33
N ASN A 79 -3.17 -6.84 -1.08
CA ASN A 79 -4.44 -6.43 -0.50
C ASN A 79 -5.59 -6.60 -1.50
N GLU A 80 -5.40 -6.34 -2.78
CA GLU A 80 -6.41 -6.59 -3.82
C GLU A 80 -6.79 -8.07 -3.90
N VAL A 81 -5.79 -8.97 -3.91
CA VAL A 81 -6.05 -10.42 -3.87
C VAL A 81 -6.79 -10.81 -2.60
N ARG A 82 -6.40 -10.27 -1.44
CA ARG A 82 -7.08 -10.57 -0.17
C ARG A 82 -8.51 -10.08 -0.16
N LEU A 83 -8.76 -8.83 -0.54
CA LEU A 83 -10.10 -8.24 -0.59
C LEU A 83 -10.99 -8.98 -1.59
N GLN A 84 -10.44 -9.40 -2.74
CA GLN A 84 -11.17 -10.22 -3.68
C GLN A 84 -11.56 -11.57 -3.07
N ARG A 85 -10.62 -12.24 -2.37
CA ARG A 85 -10.94 -13.50 -1.67
C ARG A 85 -12.00 -13.31 -0.59
N MET A 86 -11.93 -12.25 0.19
CA MET A 86 -12.95 -11.93 1.19
C MET A 86 -14.31 -11.74 0.55
N LYS A 87 -14.36 -11.02 -0.58
CA LYS A 87 -15.59 -10.87 -1.38
C LYS A 87 -16.12 -12.21 -1.91
N ASP A 88 -15.24 -13.11 -2.36
CA ASP A 88 -15.65 -14.45 -2.82
C ASP A 88 -16.32 -15.28 -1.70
N PHE A 89 -16.04 -14.96 -0.44
CA PHE A 89 -16.60 -15.62 0.77
C PHE A 89 -17.60 -14.75 1.54
N ASP A 90 -18.11 -13.67 0.94
CA ASP A 90 -19.10 -12.78 1.59
C ASP A 90 -18.62 -12.17 2.91
N MET A 91 -17.32 -11.88 3.01
CA MET A 91 -16.69 -11.28 4.19
C MET A 91 -16.50 -9.77 3.99
N HIS A 92 -17.20 -8.98 4.80
CA HIS A 92 -17.20 -7.51 4.68
C HIS A 92 -16.41 -6.80 5.78
N LEU A 93 -15.90 -7.55 6.76
CA LEU A 93 -15.16 -7.02 7.91
C LEU A 93 -13.70 -7.46 7.90
N ALA A 94 -12.81 -6.54 8.28
CA ALA A 94 -11.40 -6.84 8.47
C ALA A 94 -10.86 -6.26 9.77
N LEU A 95 -9.96 -6.98 10.42
CA LEU A 95 -9.12 -6.44 11.48
C LEU A 95 -7.92 -5.73 10.83
N MET A 96 -7.82 -4.42 11.03
CA MET A 96 -6.69 -3.65 10.53
C MET A 96 -5.49 -3.84 11.46
N SER A 97 -4.32 -4.18 10.91
CA SER A 97 -3.08 -4.26 11.68
C SER A 97 -2.78 -2.94 12.38
N SER A 98 -1.91 -2.93 13.38
CA SER A 98 -1.49 -1.68 14.03
C SER A 98 0.03 -1.53 14.10
N HIS A 99 0.50 -0.28 14.03
CA HIS A 99 1.92 0.05 14.15
C HIS A 99 2.12 1.51 14.61
N PRO A 100 3.26 1.85 15.24
CA PRO A 100 3.55 3.24 15.56
C PRO A 100 3.67 4.11 14.29
N ASN A 101 3.44 5.42 14.43
CA ASN A 101 3.58 6.41 13.36
C ASN A 101 2.65 6.17 12.15
N SER A 102 1.42 5.77 12.42
CA SER A 102 0.36 5.73 11.41
C SER A 102 -0.03 7.15 10.97
N ARG A 103 -0.39 7.30 9.70
CA ARG A 103 -0.86 8.59 9.18
C ARG A 103 -2.21 8.97 9.80
N PRO A 104 -2.61 10.25 9.77
CA PRO A 104 -3.88 10.71 10.34
C PRO A 104 -5.11 9.94 9.83
N ALA A 105 -5.11 9.52 8.57
CA ALA A 105 -6.20 8.71 8.00
C ALA A 105 -6.24 7.25 8.49
N CYS A 106 -5.14 6.71 9.02
CA CYS A 106 -5.09 5.32 9.51
C CYS A 106 -5.08 5.24 11.03
N ALA A 107 -4.56 6.27 11.70
CA ALA A 107 -4.36 6.28 13.14
C ALA A 107 -5.63 5.98 13.95
N PRO A 108 -6.84 6.46 13.57
CA PRO A 108 -8.07 6.18 14.32
C PRO A 108 -8.62 4.77 14.15
N ILE A 109 -8.27 4.07 13.07
CA ILE A 109 -8.88 2.77 12.69
C ILE A 109 -7.90 1.59 12.75
N GLN A 110 -6.60 1.84 12.85
CA GLN A 110 -5.63 0.77 13.04
C GLN A 110 -5.91 0.00 14.35
N GLY A 111 -5.69 -1.30 14.35
CA GLY A 111 -5.95 -2.14 15.52
C GLY A 111 -7.44 -2.38 15.81
N HIS A 112 -8.35 -1.84 15.00
CA HIS A 112 -9.78 -2.05 15.10
C HIS A 112 -10.31 -2.88 13.93
N VAL A 113 -11.49 -3.46 14.15
CA VAL A 113 -12.28 -4.07 13.09
C VAL A 113 -12.92 -2.94 12.28
N VAL A 114 -12.87 -3.07 10.95
CA VAL A 114 -13.35 -2.07 10.01
C VAL A 114 -14.21 -2.71 8.93
N ASN A 115 -15.22 -1.98 8.47
CA ASN A 115 -15.97 -2.29 7.27
C ASN A 115 -15.10 -2.08 6.03
N LEU A 116 -15.14 -3.06 5.13
CA LEU A 116 -14.54 -3.01 3.79
C LEU A 116 -15.49 -2.47 2.72
N VAL A 117 -16.72 -2.12 3.11
CA VAL A 117 -17.77 -1.52 2.28
C VAL A 117 -18.10 -0.11 2.76
N SER A 118 -18.68 0.71 1.91
CA SER A 118 -19.08 2.07 2.27
C SER A 118 -20.30 2.06 3.20
N PRO A 119 -20.53 3.12 4.02
CA PRO A 119 -21.70 3.18 4.90
C PRO A 119 -23.08 3.10 4.21
N SER A 120 -23.15 3.33 2.89
CA SER A 120 -24.38 3.20 2.10
C SER A 120 -24.61 1.78 1.56
N ASP A 121 -23.68 0.86 1.79
CA ASP A 121 -23.74 -0.51 1.28
C ASP A 121 -24.69 -1.37 2.15
N PRO A 122 -25.53 -2.24 1.57
CA PRO A 122 -26.39 -3.14 2.33
C PRO A 122 -25.65 -4.05 3.33
N ASP A 123 -24.39 -4.38 3.03
CA ASP A 123 -23.58 -5.29 3.86
C ASP A 123 -22.79 -4.54 4.94
N PHE A 124 -23.06 -3.24 5.14
CA PHE A 124 -22.41 -2.42 6.15
C PHE A 124 -22.88 -2.79 7.57
N ASP A 125 -21.93 -3.12 8.44
CA ASP A 125 -22.20 -3.34 9.86
C ASP A 125 -22.04 -2.01 10.65
N PRO A 126 -23.09 -1.48 11.28
CA PRO A 126 -23.04 -0.22 12.02
C PRO A 126 -22.19 -0.27 13.31
N HIS A 127 -21.73 -1.44 13.75
CA HIS A 127 -20.86 -1.56 14.91
C HIS A 127 -19.40 -1.12 14.62
N TYR A 128 -19.00 -1.10 13.35
CA TYR A 128 -17.62 -0.83 12.95
C TYR A 128 -17.50 0.37 12.01
N ASP A 129 -16.40 1.11 12.09
CA ASP A 129 -16.14 2.21 11.14
C ASP A 129 -15.74 1.65 9.76
N SER A 130 -15.96 2.42 8.69
CA SER A 130 -15.62 2.03 7.32
C SER A 130 -14.31 2.64 6.85
N ILE A 131 -13.48 1.85 6.17
CA ILE A 131 -12.26 2.36 5.52
C ILE A 131 -12.54 3.51 4.53
N PHE A 132 -13.76 3.59 3.98
CA PHE A 132 -14.16 4.66 3.07
C PHE A 132 -14.30 6.02 3.77
N ASN A 133 -14.63 6.04 5.06
CA ASN A 133 -14.61 7.27 5.87
C ASN A 133 -13.18 7.81 6.07
N HIS A 134 -12.18 6.97 5.80
CA HIS A 134 -10.76 7.25 5.95
C HIS A 134 -10.02 7.39 4.62
N GLY A 135 -10.76 7.78 3.57
CA GLY A 135 -10.20 8.11 2.25
C GLY A 135 -9.68 6.90 1.48
N TYR A 136 -10.20 5.70 1.73
CA TYR A 136 -9.88 4.53 0.92
C TYR A 136 -10.06 4.83 -0.58
N GLY A 137 -9.08 4.47 -1.39
CA GLY A 137 -9.00 4.80 -2.82
C GLY A 137 -8.14 6.04 -3.13
N GLU A 138 -7.92 6.93 -2.17
CA GLU A 138 -7.06 8.11 -2.33
C GLU A 138 -5.60 7.83 -1.96
N PRO A 139 -4.61 8.49 -2.62
CA PRO A 139 -3.20 8.31 -2.26
C PRO A 139 -2.88 8.60 -0.79
N SER A 140 -3.50 9.62 -0.21
CA SER A 140 -3.30 10.03 1.18
C SER A 140 -4.16 9.28 2.19
N GLY A 141 -5.19 8.55 1.75
CA GLY A 141 -6.10 7.83 2.65
C GLY A 141 -5.53 6.50 3.14
N THR A 142 -6.38 5.74 3.84
CA THR A 142 -6.09 4.37 4.26
C THR A 142 -5.86 3.46 3.06
N GLN A 143 -4.95 2.49 3.20
CA GLN A 143 -4.47 1.64 2.09
C GLN A 143 -3.87 2.43 0.89
N GLY A 144 -3.55 3.71 1.11
CA GLY A 144 -2.94 4.61 0.13
C GLY A 144 -1.44 4.38 -0.07
N ILE A 145 -0.78 5.37 -0.69
CA ILE A 145 0.65 5.32 -1.00
C ILE A 145 1.47 5.18 0.30
N ASN A 146 2.43 4.25 0.30
CA ASN A 146 3.28 3.95 1.45
C ASN A 146 2.51 3.51 2.72
N CYS A 147 1.23 3.12 2.61
CA CYS A 147 0.53 2.46 3.70
C CYS A 147 1.13 1.06 3.91
N ARG A 148 1.33 0.67 5.18
CA ARG A 148 1.86 -0.64 5.57
C ARG A 148 0.84 -1.50 6.32
N HIS A 149 -0.39 -1.00 6.44
CA HIS A 149 -1.44 -1.71 7.14
C HIS A 149 -1.94 -2.90 6.34
N ILE A 150 -2.03 -4.02 7.04
CA ILE A 150 -2.62 -5.26 6.53
C ILE A 150 -4.05 -5.31 7.03
N LEU A 151 -4.98 -5.69 6.16
CA LEU A 151 -6.36 -5.99 6.53
C LEU A 151 -6.46 -7.51 6.67
N PHE A 152 -6.74 -8.02 7.86
CA PHE A 152 -6.95 -9.45 8.10
C PHE A 152 -8.45 -9.74 8.03
N PRO A 153 -8.90 -10.82 7.37
CA PRO A 153 -10.32 -11.18 7.40
C PRO A 153 -10.81 -11.33 8.83
N TYR A 154 -12.00 -10.81 9.13
CA TYR A 154 -12.57 -10.83 10.46
C TYR A 154 -14.01 -11.33 10.41
N GLU A 155 -14.29 -12.33 11.23
CA GLU A 155 -15.62 -12.91 11.42
C GLU A 155 -16.05 -12.72 12.88
N PRO A 156 -17.12 -11.94 13.15
CA PRO A 156 -17.61 -11.72 14.51
C PRO A 156 -17.91 -13.03 15.24
N GLY A 157 -17.43 -13.15 16.48
CA GLY A 157 -17.64 -14.35 17.31
C GLY A 157 -16.72 -15.54 16.99
N VAL A 158 -15.95 -15.47 15.90
CA VAL A 158 -14.93 -16.48 15.56
C VAL A 158 -13.51 -15.92 15.66
N SER A 159 -13.34 -14.67 15.22
CA SER A 159 -12.03 -14.00 15.18
C SER A 159 -11.73 -13.30 16.51
N GLU A 160 -10.48 -13.35 16.94
CA GLU A 160 -9.97 -12.61 18.10
C GLU A 160 -9.05 -11.46 17.67
N ASN A 161 -9.14 -10.32 18.37
CA ASN A 161 -8.29 -9.18 18.13
C ASN A 161 -7.10 -9.16 19.09
N HIS A 162 -5.89 -9.39 18.56
CA HIS A 162 -4.63 -9.29 19.30
C HIS A 162 -3.76 -8.09 18.86
N GLN A 163 -4.32 -7.13 18.14
CA GLN A 163 -3.56 -5.97 17.68
C GLN A 163 -3.21 -5.05 18.86
N PRO A 164 -1.94 -4.61 18.97
CA PRO A 164 -1.56 -3.55 19.89
C PRO A 164 -2.38 -2.29 19.64
N GLN A 165 -2.78 -1.58 20.69
CA GLN A 165 -3.50 -0.33 20.56
C GLN A 165 -2.54 0.85 20.71
N TYR A 166 -2.65 1.83 19.82
CA TYR A 166 -1.84 3.04 19.83
C TYR A 166 -2.75 4.26 19.96
N ASP A 167 -2.31 5.26 20.72
CA ASP A 167 -3.01 6.54 20.79
C ASP A 167 -3.01 7.22 19.41
N PRO A 168 -4.17 7.57 18.85
CA PRO A 168 -4.25 8.26 17.57
C PRO A 168 -3.69 9.69 17.70
N ARG A 169 -2.43 9.85 17.30
CA ARG A 169 -1.76 11.16 17.17
C ARG A 169 -1.83 11.70 15.75
#